data_AF-A0A969WSU8-F1
#
_entry.id   AF-A0A969WSU8-F1
#
_cell.length_a   1.000
_cell.length_b   1.000
_cell.length_c   1.000
_cell.angle_alpha   90.00
_cell.angle_beta   90.00
_cell.angle_gamma   90.00
#
_symmetry.space_group_name_H-M   'P 1'
#
loop_
_entity.id
_entity.type
_entity.pdbx_description
1 polymer ?
#
loop_
_entity_poly.entity_id
_entity_poly.type
_entity_poly.pdbx_seq_one_letter_code
_entity_poly.pdbx_strand_id
1 'polypeptide(L)'
;MKSFVAKTIHLRDGSSEEKRAEIREYFLKTWNLDEKLYTQLASDDIFYHRGDSLRHILLFYLGHTAAFFINKLYLAKAIDARVNPEFESVFAIGVDEMSWDDLDNNHYNWPTVDEVRQYRDKVKEVILQLIDETPLRLPIEWDNPFYIVMMGIEHEHIHLETSSVLIRQLPLDEVVANKFGEKCKEQGDAPKNEMLPVEGATVEMGKPADHPLYGWDNEYG
;
A
#
# COMPACT_ATOMS: atom_id res chain seq x y z
N MET A 1 -14.85 -5.97 8.44
CA MET A 1 -13.54 -5.77 9.09
C MET A 1 -12.75 -7.06 9.24
N LYS A 2 -13.27 -8.11 9.89
CA LYS A 2 -12.52 -9.39 10.06
C LYS A 2 -11.98 -9.99 8.74
N SER A 3 -12.69 -9.81 7.62
CA SER A 3 -12.28 -10.27 6.29
C SER A 3 -11.04 -9.58 5.71
N PHE A 4 -10.68 -8.38 6.22
CA PHE A 4 -9.52 -7.61 5.75
C PHE A 4 -8.30 -7.75 6.67
N VAL A 5 -8.43 -8.51 7.77
CA VAL A 5 -7.30 -8.77 8.66
C VAL A 5 -6.33 -9.71 7.94
N ALA A 6 -5.13 -9.20 7.67
CA ALA A 6 -4.00 -9.95 7.18
C ALA A 6 -2.88 -9.91 8.23
N LYS A 7 -2.02 -10.93 8.20
CA LYS A 7 -0.79 -10.98 8.98
C LYS A 7 0.37 -11.03 8.01
N THR A 8 1.48 -10.40 8.39
CA THR A 8 2.72 -10.49 7.60
C THR A 8 3.11 -11.96 7.42
N ILE A 9 3.43 -12.33 6.18
CA ILE A 9 3.72 -13.70 5.78
C ILE A 9 5.11 -14.10 6.26
N HIS A 10 5.26 -15.33 6.75
CA HIS A 10 6.56 -15.95 7.01
C HIS A 10 7.20 -16.42 5.71
N LEU A 11 8.27 -15.79 5.25
CA LEU A 11 8.88 -15.97 3.92
C LEU A 11 9.80 -17.18 3.78
N ARG A 12 10.02 -17.94 4.85
CA ARG A 12 11.01 -19.05 4.89
C ARG A 12 10.40 -20.44 5.07
N ASP A 13 9.12 -20.53 5.47
CA ASP A 13 8.48 -21.79 5.87
C ASP A 13 7.30 -22.14 4.95
N GLY A 14 6.96 -23.43 4.91
CA GLY A 14 5.85 -23.99 4.12
C GLY A 14 6.30 -24.59 2.79
N SER A 15 5.33 -24.96 1.94
CA SER A 15 5.56 -25.35 0.55
C SER A 15 5.43 -24.15 -0.40
N SER A 16 5.92 -24.30 -1.63
CA SER A 16 5.78 -23.26 -2.66
C SER A 16 4.32 -22.96 -3.00
N GLU A 17 3.47 -23.99 -3.01
CA GLU A 17 2.04 -23.88 -3.29
C GLU A 17 1.31 -23.16 -2.15
N GLU A 18 1.57 -23.53 -0.90
CA GLU A 18 1.02 -22.83 0.27
C GLU A 18 1.46 -21.37 0.28
N LYS A 19 2.76 -21.10 0.04
CA LYS A 19 3.28 -19.73 0.04
C LYS A 19 2.63 -18.86 -1.03
N ARG A 20 2.42 -19.43 -2.22
CA ARG A 20 1.74 -18.75 -3.32
C ARG A 20 0.32 -18.38 -2.93
N ALA A 21 -0.42 -19.31 -2.32
CA ALA A 21 -1.78 -19.06 -1.86
C ALA A 21 -1.83 -17.96 -0.78
N GLU A 22 -0.90 -17.98 0.18
CA GLU A 22 -0.79 -16.94 1.21
C GLU A 22 -0.51 -15.56 0.62
N ILE A 23 0.46 -15.45 -0.30
CA ILE A 23 0.80 -14.19 -0.97
C ILE A 23 -0.38 -13.67 -1.79
N ARG A 24 -1.05 -14.56 -2.52
CA ARG A 24 -2.25 -14.22 -3.29
C ARG A 24 -3.37 -13.69 -2.39
N GLU A 25 -3.64 -14.36 -1.28
CA GLU A 25 -4.66 -13.92 -0.31
C GLU A 25 -4.28 -12.58 0.31
N TYR A 26 -3.00 -12.39 0.64
CA TYR A 26 -2.51 -11.14 1.22
C TYR A 26 -2.70 -9.97 0.25
N PHE A 27 -2.24 -10.12 -1.00
CA PHE A 27 -2.45 -9.14 -2.05
C PHE A 27 -3.94 -8.80 -2.24
N LEU A 28 -4.80 -9.80 -2.37
CA LEU A 28 -6.23 -9.58 -2.57
C LEU A 28 -6.89 -8.87 -1.38
N LYS A 29 -6.51 -9.20 -0.14
CA LYS A 29 -7.04 -8.52 1.05
C LYS A 29 -6.63 -7.06 1.09
N THR A 30 -5.35 -6.76 0.83
CA THR A 30 -4.82 -5.40 0.82
C THR A 30 -5.45 -4.57 -0.30
N TRP A 31 -5.49 -5.11 -1.53
CA TRP A 31 -6.11 -4.44 -2.67
C TRP A 31 -7.59 -4.12 -2.44
N ASN A 32 -8.35 -5.09 -1.94
CA ASN A 32 -9.77 -4.90 -1.66
C ASN A 32 -10.00 -3.93 -0.48
N LEU A 33 -9.05 -3.84 0.46
CA LEU A 33 -9.10 -2.87 1.56
C LEU A 33 -8.86 -1.45 1.04
N ASP A 34 -7.91 -1.27 0.13
CA ASP A 34 -7.63 -0.01 -0.55
C ASP A 34 -8.83 0.46 -1.38
N GLU A 35 -9.40 -0.41 -2.21
CA GLU A 35 -10.62 -0.10 -2.95
C GLU A 35 -11.78 0.29 -2.03
N LYS A 36 -11.91 -0.43 -0.91
CA LYS A 36 -12.93 -0.11 0.10
C LYS A 36 -12.70 1.25 0.75
N LEU A 37 -11.46 1.68 0.95
CA LEU A 37 -11.12 2.96 1.58
C LEU A 37 -11.78 4.12 0.84
N TYR A 38 -11.67 4.12 -0.48
CA TYR A 38 -12.21 5.17 -1.34
C TYR A 38 -13.74 5.13 -1.48
N THR A 39 -14.42 4.05 -1.07
CA THR A 39 -15.90 4.02 -1.02
C THR A 39 -16.50 4.99 0.00
N GLN A 40 -15.66 5.62 0.82
CA GLN A 40 -16.02 6.70 1.74
C GLN A 40 -16.21 8.04 1.04
N LEU A 41 -15.69 8.25 -0.17
CA LEU A 41 -15.92 9.50 -0.89
C LEU A 41 -17.38 9.56 -1.38
N ALA A 42 -18.02 10.72 -1.24
CA ALA A 42 -19.43 10.90 -1.60
C ALA A 42 -19.69 10.88 -3.11
N SER A 43 -18.70 11.24 -3.93
CA SER A 43 -18.75 11.19 -5.40
C SER A 43 -17.35 11.14 -6.00
N ASP A 44 -17.27 10.92 -7.32
CA ASP A 44 -16.00 10.87 -8.05
C ASP A 44 -15.30 12.23 -8.15
N ASP A 45 -16.04 13.35 -8.10
CA ASP A 45 -15.47 14.70 -8.12
C ASP A 45 -14.47 14.94 -6.97
N ILE A 46 -14.69 14.25 -5.85
CA ILE A 46 -13.90 14.41 -4.61
C ILE A 46 -12.51 13.77 -4.75
N PHE A 47 -12.30 12.87 -5.72
CA PHE A 47 -10.95 12.37 -6.00
C PHE A 47 -10.01 13.50 -6.46
N TYR A 48 -10.55 14.59 -7.00
CA TYR A 48 -9.77 15.76 -7.41
C TYR A 48 -9.53 16.76 -6.29
N HIS A 49 -10.05 16.49 -5.08
CA HIS A 49 -9.82 17.31 -3.91
C HIS A 49 -8.55 16.88 -3.16
N ARG A 50 -8.01 17.81 -2.37
CA ARG A 50 -6.92 17.55 -1.43
C ARG A 50 -7.49 17.49 -0.02
N GLY A 51 -7.12 16.46 0.72
CA GLY A 51 -7.35 16.42 2.17
C GLY A 51 -6.47 17.41 2.93
N ASP A 52 -5.26 17.65 2.44
CA ASP A 52 -4.23 18.51 3.03
C ASP A 52 -3.54 19.31 1.91
N SER A 53 -3.24 20.59 2.14
CA SER A 53 -2.63 21.46 1.12
C SER A 53 -1.22 21.04 0.71
N LEU A 54 -0.50 20.31 1.58
CA LEU A 54 0.87 19.80 1.39
C LEU A 54 0.92 18.42 0.71
N ARG A 55 -0.20 18.00 0.11
CA ARG A 55 -0.40 16.66 -0.43
C ARG A 55 -1.08 16.70 -1.79
N HIS A 56 -0.89 15.67 -2.60
CA HIS A 56 -1.60 15.52 -3.86
C HIS A 56 -3.12 15.32 -3.67
N ILE A 57 -3.85 15.42 -4.77
CA ILE A 57 -5.27 15.07 -4.82
C ILE A 57 -5.47 13.57 -4.53
N LEU A 58 -6.65 13.17 -4.07
CA LEU A 58 -6.91 11.77 -3.71
C LEU A 58 -6.79 10.79 -4.88
N LEU A 59 -7.03 11.25 -6.12
CA LEU A 59 -6.86 10.46 -7.35
C LEU A 59 -5.42 9.97 -7.51
N PHE A 60 -4.43 10.77 -7.10
CA PHE A 60 -3.04 10.37 -7.14
C PHE A 60 -2.83 9.08 -6.34
N TYR A 61 -3.29 9.05 -5.10
CA TYR A 61 -3.11 7.90 -4.21
C TYR A 61 -3.84 6.66 -4.72
N LEU A 62 -5.02 6.82 -5.36
CA LEU A 62 -5.72 5.73 -6.02
C LEU A 62 -4.87 5.11 -7.15
N GLY A 63 -4.25 5.92 -8.01
CA GLY A 63 -3.42 5.40 -9.11
C GLY A 63 -2.01 4.96 -8.68
N HIS A 64 -1.46 5.59 -7.64
CA HIS A 64 -0.07 5.49 -7.22
C HIS A 64 0.35 4.08 -6.82
N THR A 65 -0.44 3.40 -6.00
CA THR A 65 -0.08 2.05 -5.52
C THR A 65 -0.01 1.05 -6.67
N ALA A 66 -0.95 1.11 -7.61
CA ALA A 66 -0.93 0.30 -8.84
C ALA A 66 0.26 0.64 -9.75
N ALA A 67 0.57 1.93 -9.95
CA ALA A 67 1.76 2.36 -10.69
C ALA A 67 3.06 1.90 -10.03
N PHE A 68 3.14 1.92 -8.70
CA PHE A 68 4.30 1.44 -7.96
C PHE A 68 4.59 -0.04 -8.27
N PHE A 69 3.57 -0.90 -8.20
CA PHE A 69 3.72 -2.32 -8.56
C PHE A 69 4.30 -2.49 -9.96
N ILE A 70 3.67 -1.89 -10.98
CA ILE A 70 4.13 -2.05 -12.37
C ILE A 70 5.54 -1.50 -12.56
N ASN A 71 5.85 -0.33 -11.99
CA ASN A 71 7.19 0.25 -12.08
C ASN A 71 8.26 -0.66 -11.47
N LYS A 72 8.03 -1.20 -10.26
CA LYS A 72 9.02 -2.07 -9.60
C LYS A 72 9.14 -3.43 -10.30
N LEU A 73 8.03 -4.04 -10.69
CA LEU A 73 8.03 -5.31 -11.42
C LEU A 73 8.72 -5.19 -12.78
N TYR A 74 8.47 -4.11 -13.52
CA TYR A 74 9.11 -3.84 -14.80
C TYR A 74 10.61 -3.62 -14.65
N LEU A 75 11.04 -2.81 -13.67
CA LEU A 75 12.46 -2.56 -13.39
C LEU A 75 13.22 -3.83 -13.00
N ALA A 76 12.56 -4.72 -12.24
CA ALA A 76 13.12 -6.01 -11.86
C ALA A 76 13.03 -7.08 -12.96
N LYS A 77 12.44 -6.76 -14.12
CA LYS A 77 12.20 -7.70 -15.22
C LYS A 77 11.34 -8.90 -14.81
N ALA A 78 10.45 -8.70 -13.84
CA ALA A 78 9.42 -9.67 -13.47
C ALA A 78 8.24 -9.63 -14.46
N ILE A 79 8.06 -8.52 -15.16
CA ILE A 79 7.14 -8.35 -16.29
C ILE A 79 7.89 -7.70 -17.45
N ASP A 80 7.52 -8.06 -18.67
CA ASP A 80 8.19 -7.58 -19.90
C ASP A 80 7.56 -6.32 -20.49
N ALA A 81 6.35 -5.97 -20.04
CA ALA A 81 5.59 -4.84 -20.56
C ALA A 81 4.90 -4.05 -19.45
N ARG A 82 4.78 -2.75 -19.70
CA ARG A 82 3.98 -1.81 -18.93
C ARG A 82 2.51 -1.95 -19.27
N VAL A 83 1.62 -1.62 -18.34
CA VAL A 83 0.16 -1.65 -18.54
C VAL A 83 -0.32 -0.36 -19.19
N ASN A 84 0.13 0.78 -18.68
CA ASN A 84 -0.08 2.11 -19.22
C ASN A 84 1.09 3.03 -18.83
N PRO A 85 2.11 3.18 -19.69
CA PRO A 85 3.31 3.97 -19.39
C PRO A 85 3.03 5.43 -18.99
N GLU A 86 1.97 6.03 -19.53
CA GLU A 86 1.59 7.41 -19.19
C GLU A 86 1.09 7.50 -17.75
N PHE A 87 0.19 6.59 -17.35
CA PHE A 87 -0.31 6.55 -15.97
C PHE A 87 0.80 6.19 -14.99
N GLU A 88 1.64 5.23 -15.35
CA GLU A 88 2.79 4.82 -14.53
C GLU A 88 3.81 5.93 -14.35
N SER A 89 3.86 6.91 -15.25
CA SER A 89 4.65 8.14 -15.11
C SER A 89 3.92 9.18 -14.25
N VAL A 90 2.67 9.49 -14.57
CA VAL A 90 1.86 10.52 -13.88
C VAL A 90 1.68 10.18 -12.40
N PHE A 91 1.47 8.91 -12.07
CA PHE A 91 1.31 8.45 -10.70
C PHE A 91 2.63 8.10 -10.00
N ALA A 92 3.79 8.18 -10.65
CA ALA A 92 5.10 7.95 -10.00
C ALA A 92 5.74 9.22 -9.44
N ILE A 93 5.05 10.35 -9.54
CA ILE A 93 5.54 11.65 -9.07
C ILE A 93 5.52 11.63 -7.54
N GLY A 94 6.70 11.74 -6.94
CA GLY A 94 6.82 11.89 -5.49
C GLY A 94 6.53 13.32 -5.06
N VAL A 95 6.25 13.52 -3.77
CA VAL A 95 6.31 14.85 -3.17
C VAL A 95 7.72 15.01 -2.61
N ASP A 96 8.52 15.90 -3.18
CA ASP A 96 9.80 16.30 -2.58
C ASP A 96 9.51 17.22 -1.38
N GLU A 97 9.89 16.80 -0.18
CA GLU A 97 9.73 17.58 1.06
C GLU A 97 10.48 18.92 1.02
N MET A 98 11.48 19.04 0.14
CA MET A 98 12.30 20.23 -0.05
C MET A 98 11.88 21.05 -1.28
N SER A 99 10.99 20.51 -2.13
CA SER A 99 10.51 21.16 -3.36
C SER A 99 9.00 20.96 -3.52
N TRP A 100 8.26 21.90 -2.91
CA TRP A 100 6.80 21.95 -2.97
C TRP A 100 6.24 22.34 -4.36
N ASP A 101 7.12 22.70 -5.30
CA ASP A 101 6.76 23.09 -6.67
C ASP A 101 6.10 21.94 -7.45
N ASP A 102 6.33 20.69 -7.06
CA ASP A 102 5.69 19.49 -7.66
C ASP A 102 4.19 19.37 -7.32
N LEU A 103 3.69 20.20 -6.39
CA LEU A 103 2.28 20.26 -6.00
C LEU A 103 1.47 21.28 -6.83
N ASP A 104 1.99 21.89 -7.89
CA ASP A 104 1.13 22.70 -8.77
C ASP A 104 0.28 21.78 -9.68
N ASN A 105 -1.00 21.64 -9.35
CA ASN A 105 -1.95 20.83 -10.12
C ASN A 105 -2.14 21.32 -11.57
N ASN A 106 -1.77 22.56 -11.89
CA ASN A 106 -1.92 23.12 -13.25
C ASN A 106 -0.99 22.50 -14.29
N HIS A 107 -0.05 21.65 -13.88
CA HIS A 107 0.88 20.98 -14.78
C HIS A 107 0.54 19.50 -15.07
N TYR A 108 -0.56 18.97 -14.52
CA TYR A 108 -0.90 17.54 -14.67
C TYR A 108 -2.23 17.33 -15.41
N ASN A 109 -2.18 16.56 -16.49
CA ASN A 109 -3.36 16.02 -17.16
C ASN A 109 -3.85 14.79 -16.40
N TRP A 110 -4.56 15.01 -15.29
CA TRP A 110 -5.13 13.90 -14.51
C TRP A 110 -6.17 13.13 -15.35
N PRO A 111 -6.09 11.79 -15.39
CA PRO A 111 -7.11 10.97 -16.03
C PRO A 111 -8.44 11.03 -15.28
N THR A 112 -9.49 10.49 -15.89
CA THR A 112 -10.78 10.30 -15.21
C THR A 112 -10.69 9.22 -14.13
N VAL A 113 -11.50 9.32 -13.08
CA VAL A 113 -11.55 8.30 -12.01
C VAL A 113 -11.82 6.91 -12.58
N ASP A 114 -12.73 6.80 -13.56
CA ASP A 114 -13.06 5.53 -14.20
C ASP A 114 -11.91 4.95 -15.03
N GLU A 115 -11.12 5.78 -15.72
CA GLU A 115 -9.90 5.31 -16.40
C GLU A 115 -8.87 4.78 -15.40
N VAL A 116 -8.72 5.42 -14.24
CA VAL A 116 -7.81 4.94 -13.17
C VAL A 116 -8.30 3.62 -12.59
N ARG A 117 -9.61 3.45 -12.39
CA ARG A 117 -10.19 2.16 -11.95
C ARG A 117 -9.93 1.06 -12.98
N GLN A 118 -10.17 1.32 -14.26
CA GLN A 118 -9.88 0.35 -15.33
C GLN A 118 -8.39 0.02 -15.44
N TYR A 119 -7.51 1.00 -15.22
CA TYR A 119 -6.07 0.76 -15.14
C TYR A 119 -5.73 -0.14 -13.96
N ARG A 120 -6.27 0.15 -12.78
CA ARG A 120 -6.10 -0.67 -11.57
C ARG A 120 -6.57 -2.11 -11.80
N ASP A 121 -7.72 -2.33 -12.43
CA ASP A 121 -8.22 -3.67 -12.73
C ASP A 121 -7.22 -4.47 -13.58
N LYS A 122 -6.67 -3.86 -14.63
CA LYS A 122 -5.63 -4.48 -15.47
C LYS A 122 -4.34 -4.76 -14.70
N VAL A 123 -3.92 -3.84 -13.83
CA VAL A 123 -2.74 -4.04 -12.97
C VAL A 123 -2.97 -5.21 -12.00
N LYS A 124 -4.16 -5.31 -11.40
CA LYS A 124 -4.56 -6.42 -10.55
C LYS A 124 -4.45 -7.75 -11.29
N GLU A 125 -4.96 -7.83 -12.51
CA GLU A 125 -4.84 -9.02 -13.36
C GLU A 125 -3.37 -9.41 -13.61
N VAL A 126 -2.51 -8.45 -13.96
CA VAL A 126 -1.08 -8.69 -14.18
C VAL A 126 -0.39 -9.23 -12.93
N ILE A 127 -0.66 -8.62 -11.76
CA ILE A 127 -0.06 -9.07 -10.49
C ILE A 127 -0.55 -10.46 -10.11
N LEU A 128 -1.85 -10.75 -10.27
CA LEU A 128 -2.41 -12.07 -9.99
C LEU A 128 -1.80 -13.13 -10.93
N GLN A 129 -1.66 -12.82 -12.21
CA GLN A 129 -1.02 -13.71 -13.18
C GLN A 129 0.45 -13.98 -12.81
N LEU A 130 1.20 -12.93 -12.46
CA LEU A 130 2.59 -13.07 -11.97
C LEU A 130 2.66 -14.00 -10.75
N ILE A 131 1.77 -13.78 -9.76
CA ILE A 131 1.68 -14.60 -8.55
C ILE A 131 1.31 -16.03 -8.89
N ASP A 132 0.48 -16.29 -9.91
CA ASP A 132 0.02 -17.63 -10.23
C ASP A 132 1.04 -18.41 -11.08
N GLU A 133 1.75 -17.75 -11.99
CA GLU A 133 2.57 -18.40 -13.02
C GLU A 133 4.08 -18.45 -12.69
N THR A 134 4.59 -17.51 -11.89
CA THR A 134 6.04 -17.43 -11.61
C THR A 134 6.49 -18.59 -10.71
N PRO A 135 7.55 -19.35 -11.05
CA PRO A 135 8.08 -20.38 -10.15
C PRO A 135 8.48 -19.79 -8.79
N LEU A 136 7.88 -20.29 -7.71
CA LEU A 136 8.16 -19.84 -6.35
C LEU A 136 9.09 -20.86 -5.68
N ARG A 137 10.22 -20.38 -5.16
CA ARG A 137 11.13 -21.18 -4.33
C ARG A 137 11.32 -20.49 -2.99
N LEU A 138 11.38 -21.30 -1.93
CA LEU A 138 11.67 -20.86 -0.57
C LEU A 138 13.17 -21.03 -0.28
N PRO A 139 13.75 -20.17 0.57
CA PRO A 139 13.15 -18.95 1.13
C PRO A 139 12.92 -17.85 0.08
N ILE A 140 11.96 -16.95 0.32
CA ILE A 140 11.81 -15.72 -0.48
C ILE A 140 12.78 -14.68 0.08
N GLU A 141 13.89 -14.47 -0.63
CA GLU A 141 14.93 -13.49 -0.30
C GLU A 141 14.90 -12.31 -1.28
N TRP A 142 15.79 -11.32 -1.12
CA TRP A 142 15.72 -10.05 -1.86
C TRP A 142 15.87 -10.19 -3.39
N ASP A 143 16.51 -11.25 -3.86
CA ASP A 143 16.68 -11.56 -5.30
C ASP A 143 15.46 -12.29 -5.90
N ASN A 144 14.50 -12.68 -5.07
CA ASN A 144 13.30 -13.39 -5.48
C ASN A 144 12.21 -12.40 -5.93
N PRO A 145 11.56 -12.59 -7.11
CA PRO A 145 10.52 -11.69 -7.60
C PRO A 145 9.33 -11.54 -6.64
N PHE A 146 9.06 -12.55 -5.81
CA PHE A 146 8.01 -12.47 -4.80
C PHE A 146 8.34 -11.47 -3.68
N TYR A 147 9.61 -11.14 -3.45
CA TYR A 147 9.98 -10.07 -2.50
C TYR A 147 9.50 -8.70 -2.98
N ILE A 148 9.45 -8.48 -4.30
CA ILE A 148 8.92 -7.24 -4.91
C ILE A 148 7.40 -7.20 -4.80
N VAL A 149 6.74 -8.36 -4.93
CA VAL A 149 5.29 -8.45 -4.66
C VAL A 149 5.00 -8.05 -3.21
N MET A 150 5.78 -8.58 -2.25
CA MET A 150 5.67 -8.17 -0.84
C MET A 150 5.93 -6.67 -0.66
N MET A 151 6.95 -6.12 -1.31
CA MET A 151 7.24 -4.67 -1.29
C MET A 151 6.04 -3.86 -1.77
N GLY A 152 5.37 -4.27 -2.85
CA GLY A 152 4.18 -3.58 -3.35
C GLY A 152 3.00 -3.66 -2.37
N ILE A 153 2.77 -4.82 -1.73
CA ILE A 153 1.72 -4.98 -0.72
C ILE A 153 1.98 -4.08 0.50
N GLU A 154 3.20 -4.07 1.04
CA GLU A 154 3.54 -3.24 2.21
C GLU A 154 3.60 -1.75 1.87
N HIS A 155 3.98 -1.40 0.64
CA HIS A 155 3.88 -0.03 0.14
C HIS A 155 2.41 0.43 0.08
N GLU A 156 1.50 -0.43 -0.38
CA GLU A 156 0.06 -0.15 -0.38
C GLU A 156 -0.48 0.03 1.05
N HIS A 157 0.05 -0.68 2.05
CA HIS A 157 -0.28 -0.43 3.46
C HIS A 157 0.13 0.96 3.95
N ILE A 158 1.31 1.46 3.56
CA ILE A 158 1.73 2.84 3.87
C ILE A 158 0.75 3.85 3.25
N HIS A 159 0.33 3.59 2.01
CA HIS A 159 -0.62 4.46 1.30
C HIS A 159 -2.05 4.34 1.79
N LEU A 160 -2.45 3.18 2.35
CA LEU A 160 -3.71 3.00 3.07
C LEU A 160 -3.77 3.90 4.30
N GLU A 161 -2.71 3.92 5.12
CA GLU A 161 -2.62 4.82 6.27
C GLU A 161 -2.67 6.28 5.83
N THR A 162 -1.80 6.67 4.89
CA THR A 162 -1.73 8.03 4.35
C THR A 162 -3.09 8.50 3.81
N SER A 163 -3.70 7.71 2.93
CA SER A 163 -4.99 8.05 2.32
C SER A 163 -6.11 8.11 3.35
N SER A 164 -6.09 7.26 4.38
CA SER A 164 -7.09 7.29 5.44
C SER A 164 -7.06 8.61 6.21
N VAL A 165 -5.86 9.15 6.48
CA VAL A 165 -5.68 10.46 7.13
C VAL A 165 -6.16 11.58 6.23
N LEU A 166 -5.83 11.55 4.93
CA LEU A 166 -6.26 12.58 3.98
C LEU A 166 -7.78 12.61 3.80
N ILE A 167 -8.41 11.46 3.66
CA ILE A 167 -9.88 11.35 3.59
C ILE A 167 -10.51 11.88 4.89
N ARG A 168 -9.87 11.64 6.04
CA ARG A 168 -10.37 12.13 7.34
C ARG A 168 -10.32 13.65 7.49
N GLN A 169 -9.45 14.33 6.73
CA GLN A 169 -9.31 15.79 6.72
C GLN A 169 -10.30 16.49 5.76
N LEU A 170 -11.02 15.74 4.91
CA LEU A 170 -12.04 16.31 4.04
C LEU A 170 -13.23 16.91 4.83
N PRO A 171 -13.98 17.86 4.22
CA PRO A 171 -15.28 18.28 4.71
C PRO A 171 -16.24 17.11 4.95
N LEU A 172 -17.13 17.24 5.94
CA LEU A 172 -18.04 16.14 6.33
C LEU A 172 -19.05 15.78 5.25
N ASP A 173 -19.42 16.73 4.39
CA ASP A 173 -20.32 16.54 3.25
C ASP A 173 -19.65 15.85 2.06
N GLU A 174 -18.32 15.72 2.07
CA GLU A 174 -17.54 15.01 1.06
C GLU A 174 -17.34 13.52 1.38
N VAL A 175 -17.78 13.07 2.56
CA VAL A 175 -17.59 11.69 3.01
C VAL A 175 -18.89 11.01 3.43
N VAL A 176 -18.95 9.69 3.23
CA VAL A 176 -20.07 8.83 3.59
C VAL A 176 -19.74 8.02 4.83
N ALA A 177 -20.57 8.18 5.87
CA ALA A 177 -20.39 7.49 7.14
C ALA A 177 -20.50 5.95 7.03
N ASN A 178 -19.94 5.27 8.03
CA ASN A 178 -20.13 3.84 8.32
C ASN A 178 -19.68 2.84 7.23
N LYS A 179 -18.84 3.23 6.26
CA LYS A 179 -18.30 2.29 5.25
C LYS A 179 -17.43 1.20 5.86
N PHE A 180 -16.79 1.46 6.99
CA PHE A 180 -15.95 0.52 7.75
C PHE A 180 -16.63 -0.06 9.00
N GLY A 181 -17.95 0.15 9.14
CA GLY A 181 -18.72 -0.26 10.30
C GLY A 181 -18.82 0.84 11.36
N GLU A 182 -19.25 0.46 12.56
CA GLU A 182 -19.43 1.39 13.66
C GLU A 182 -18.10 1.72 14.34
N LYS A 183 -18.02 2.93 14.91
CA LYS A 183 -16.92 3.32 15.80
C LYS A 183 -16.81 2.32 16.97
N CYS A 184 -15.57 2.06 17.40
CA CYS A 184 -15.32 1.31 18.62
C CYS A 184 -16.06 1.95 19.80
N LYS A 185 -16.91 1.16 20.48
CA LYS A 185 -17.69 1.57 21.66
C LYS A 185 -16.97 1.24 22.97
N GLU A 186 -15.88 0.47 22.90
CA GLU A 186 -15.06 0.17 24.06
C GLU A 186 -14.36 1.45 24.52
N GLN A 187 -14.63 1.82 25.76
CA GLN A 187 -14.11 3.00 26.42
C GLN A 187 -13.90 2.68 27.89
N GLY A 188 -12.90 3.29 28.50
CA GLY A 188 -12.56 3.12 29.91
C GLY A 188 -11.65 4.25 30.38
N ASP A 189 -11.34 4.25 31.67
CA ASP A 189 -10.40 5.22 32.22
C ASP A 189 -8.99 4.99 31.64
N ALA A 190 -8.30 6.07 31.27
CA ALA A 190 -6.91 5.98 30.84
C ALA A 190 -6.05 5.43 32.00
N PRO A 191 -5.09 4.53 31.72
CA PRO A 191 -4.18 4.06 32.77
C PRO A 191 -3.37 5.22 33.35
N LYS A 192 -2.93 5.08 34.60
CA LYS A 192 -1.98 6.05 35.19
C LYS A 192 -0.67 5.98 34.42
N ASN A 193 -0.16 7.16 34.03
CA ASN A 193 1.14 7.25 33.35
C ASN A 193 2.26 7.07 34.39
N GLU A 194 2.99 5.97 34.28
CA GLU A 194 4.06 5.57 35.20
C GLU A 194 5.32 5.20 34.41
N MET A 195 6.48 5.58 34.92
CA MET A 195 7.75 5.16 34.34
C MET A 195 8.00 3.68 34.65
N LEU A 196 8.24 2.87 33.62
CA LEU A 196 8.62 1.48 33.79
C LEU A 196 10.15 1.36 33.91
N PRO A 197 10.68 0.74 34.97
CA PRO A 197 12.11 0.47 35.06
C PRO A 197 12.52 -0.55 33.99
N VAL A 198 13.58 -0.24 33.25
CA VAL A 198 14.22 -1.15 32.30
C VAL A 198 15.64 -1.38 32.78
N GLU A 199 16.00 -2.64 33.07
CA GLU A 199 17.34 -2.99 33.52
C GLU A 199 18.37 -2.73 32.40
N GLY A 200 19.58 -2.34 32.79
CA GLY A 200 20.67 -2.13 31.84
C GLY A 200 21.09 -3.45 31.19
N ALA A 201 21.07 -3.50 29.85
CA ALA A 201 21.47 -4.67 29.07
C ALA A 201 22.10 -4.23 27.74
N THR A 202 22.78 -5.17 27.06
CA THR A 202 23.17 -4.98 25.66
C THR A 202 21.93 -5.13 24.78
N VAL A 203 21.73 -4.17 23.87
CA VAL A 203 20.64 -4.17 22.90
C VAL A 203 21.24 -4.35 21.51
N GLU A 204 20.72 -5.32 20.77
CA GLU A 204 20.96 -5.48 19.33
C GLU A 204 19.78 -4.84 18.59
N MET A 205 20.07 -3.95 17.65
CA MET A 205 19.09 -3.25 16.84
C MET A 205 19.25 -3.71 15.39
N GLY A 206 18.14 -3.83 14.68
CA GLY A 206 18.13 -4.29 13.29
C GLY A 206 17.67 -5.74 13.15
N LYS A 207 17.01 -6.03 12.03
CA LYS A 207 16.63 -7.39 11.62
C LYS A 207 17.90 -8.11 11.13
N PRO A 208 18.09 -9.40 11.50
CA PRO A 208 19.11 -10.22 10.87
C PRO A 208 18.77 -10.46 9.39
N ALA A 209 19.77 -10.77 8.58
CA ALA A 209 19.60 -10.99 7.13
C ALA A 209 18.63 -12.14 6.81
N ASP A 210 18.51 -13.13 7.70
CA ASP A 210 17.62 -14.29 7.59
C ASP A 210 16.29 -14.11 8.34
N HIS A 211 15.94 -12.87 8.71
CA HIS A 211 14.67 -12.59 9.39
C HIS A 211 13.49 -13.12 8.55
N PRO A 212 12.53 -13.83 9.16
CA PRO A 212 11.53 -14.57 8.40
C PRO A 212 10.41 -13.73 7.80
N LEU A 213 10.27 -12.47 8.21
CA LEU A 213 9.26 -11.54 7.69
C LEU A 213 9.89 -10.54 6.74
N TYR A 214 9.10 -10.01 5.80
CA TYR A 214 9.49 -8.86 5.00
C TYR A 214 10.01 -7.72 5.90
N GLY A 215 11.03 -7.01 5.41
CA GLY A 215 11.53 -5.78 6.00
C GLY A 215 11.95 -4.79 4.93
N TRP A 216 11.81 -3.50 5.24
CA TRP A 216 12.44 -2.43 4.48
C TRP A 216 13.95 -2.46 4.69
N ASP A 217 14.69 -1.96 3.71
CA ASP A 217 16.16 -1.91 3.73
C ASP A 217 16.72 -1.23 5.00
N ASN A 218 16.04 -0.19 5.49
CA ASN A 218 16.39 0.54 6.72
C ASN A 218 16.14 -0.23 8.03
N GLU A 219 15.51 -1.40 7.98
CA GLU A 219 15.27 -2.23 9.17
C GLU A 219 16.39 -3.24 9.42
N TYR A 220 17.31 -3.43 8.48
CA TYR A 220 18.41 -4.39 8.59
C TYR A 220 19.72 -3.70 9.01
N GLY A 221 20.57 -4.46 9.71
CA GLY A 221 21.91 -4.00 10.13
C GLY A 221 22.02 -3.82 11.63
#